data_AF-T1G654-F1
#
_entry.id   AF-T1G654-F1
#
_cell.length_a   1.000
_cell.length_b   1.000
_cell.length_c   1.000
_cell.angle_alpha   90.00
_cell.angle_beta   90.00
_cell.angle_gamma   90.00
#
_symmetry.space_group_name_H-M   'P 1'
#
loop_
_entity.id
_entity.type
_entity.pdbx_description
1 polymer ?
#
loop_
_entity_poly.entity_id
_entity_poly.type
_entity_poly.pdbx_seq_one_letter_code
_entity_poly.pdbx_strand_id
1 'polypeptide(L)'
;MTRINFEGLSCNTTRIVQSRDPDNRELFLKMALIELIVHTLFLVIIILIADSPGFKQVYDITNSVNSLFVQSPVRKEKPYVTFNNISRREEVWDYLENGLISGLFWEIDEGKGTDSVDIEISNILYKNTLVDSAQIRQIRVVNTTCTVLMKPVLCYFPYGVGGVYKEKLKGTYGTEFSNFNKLGFGKYYGKVSVYGNEGYTYQLPQSKSKVLSNLGTMKSNQWLDRSTRVLLIEFILHNKNLHSYCFVNLAVEFPVTGGVMTSYNLRVVRIARFNFSEILILLLEICFYLFIFYYLFVIFLEVGSIYFSHLKH
;
A
#
# COMPACT_ATOMS: atom_id res chain seq x y z
N MET A 1 52.61 7.14 -9.64
CA MET A 1 51.56 7.45 -8.64
C MET A 1 51.29 8.94 -8.72
N THR A 2 50.34 9.32 -9.56
CA THR A 2 50.09 10.71 -9.95
C THR A 2 49.35 11.40 -8.81
N ARG A 3 50.00 12.38 -8.15
CA ARG A 3 49.37 13.22 -7.14
C ARG A 3 48.29 14.05 -7.81
N ILE A 4 47.03 13.72 -7.54
CA ILE A 4 45.90 14.62 -7.83
C ILE A 4 46.01 15.74 -6.81
N ASN A 5 46.39 16.93 -7.29
CA ASN A 5 46.57 18.10 -6.45
C ASN A 5 45.18 18.72 -6.18
N PHE A 6 44.63 18.44 -5.00
CA PHE A 6 43.29 18.91 -4.57
C PHE A 6 43.31 20.34 -4.00
N GLU A 7 44.42 21.06 -4.08
CA GLU A 7 44.54 22.44 -3.54
C GLU A 7 43.57 23.44 -4.20
N GLY A 8 43.01 23.12 -5.38
CA GLY A 8 42.00 23.95 -6.07
C GLY A 8 40.53 23.61 -5.75
N LEU A 9 40.27 22.58 -4.94
CA LEU A 9 38.91 22.08 -4.62
C LEU A 9 38.50 22.37 -3.16
N SER A 10 39.16 23.34 -2.51
CA SER A 10 38.77 23.82 -1.18
C SER A 10 37.35 24.38 -1.23
N CYS A 11 36.39 23.59 -0.78
CA CYS A 11 35.02 24.00 -0.52
C CYS A 11 35.03 25.26 0.38
N ASN A 12 34.29 26.30 -0.05
CA ASN A 12 34.33 27.66 0.50
C ASN A 12 34.02 27.75 1.99
N THR A 13 33.42 26.72 2.58
CA THR A 13 33.03 26.66 4.00
C THR A 13 34.23 26.61 4.94
N THR A 14 35.36 26.01 4.51
CA THR A 14 36.59 25.97 5.31
C THR A 14 37.25 27.35 5.49
N ARG A 15 36.86 28.36 4.67
CA ARG A 15 37.30 29.75 4.87
C ARG A 15 36.52 30.49 5.95
N ILE A 16 35.34 30.02 6.35
CA ILE A 16 34.48 30.69 7.33
C ILE A 16 35.13 30.74 8.72
N VAL A 17 36.00 29.78 9.06
CA VAL A 17 36.72 29.75 10.35
C VAL A 17 38.00 30.59 10.35
N GLN A 18 38.59 30.87 9.18
CA GLN A 18 39.87 31.62 9.09
C GLN A 18 39.70 33.14 8.91
N SER A 19 38.51 33.65 8.58
CA SER A 19 38.31 35.09 8.40
C SER A 19 37.79 35.78 9.67
N ARG A 20 38.64 35.86 10.70
CA ARG A 20 38.48 36.82 11.81
C ARG A 20 39.23 38.13 11.52
N ASP A 21 39.39 38.43 10.23
CA ASP A 21 40.14 39.57 9.69
C ASP A 21 39.16 40.62 9.16
N PRO A 22 39.16 41.87 9.65
CA PRO A 22 38.17 42.90 9.31
C PRO A 22 38.09 43.25 7.82
N ASP A 23 39.14 43.00 7.03
CA ASP A 23 39.20 43.27 5.59
C ASP A 23 38.39 42.29 4.71
N ASN A 24 37.89 41.17 5.26
CA ASN A 24 37.13 40.16 4.52
C ASN A 24 35.63 40.09 4.88
N ARG A 25 35.13 41.05 5.66
CA ARG A 25 33.73 41.08 6.10
C ARG A 25 32.75 41.18 4.92
N GLU A 26 33.09 41.96 3.89
CA GLU A 26 32.28 42.09 2.67
C GLU A 26 32.21 40.77 1.88
N LEU A 27 33.34 40.06 1.78
CA LEU A 27 33.43 38.79 1.08
C LEU A 27 32.63 37.69 1.81
N PHE A 28 32.73 37.65 3.14
CA PHE A 28 31.93 36.75 3.97
C PHE A 28 30.42 37.01 3.83
N LEU A 29 30.01 38.29 3.89
CA LEU A 29 28.60 38.68 3.71
C LEU A 29 28.08 38.28 2.32
N LYS A 30 28.88 38.45 1.25
CA LYS A 30 28.50 38.03 -0.10
C LYS A 30 28.32 36.51 -0.21
N MET A 31 29.23 35.72 0.35
CA MET A 31 29.11 34.26 0.34
C MET A 31 27.88 33.78 1.13
N ALA A 32 27.68 34.29 2.34
CA ALA A 32 26.52 33.95 3.17
C ALA A 32 25.18 34.34 2.51
N LEU A 33 25.15 35.48 1.81
CA LEU A 33 23.96 35.93 1.08
C LEU A 33 23.65 35.02 -0.12
N ILE A 34 24.67 34.57 -0.85
CA ILE A 34 24.49 33.61 -1.95
C ILE A 34 23.94 32.28 -1.40
N GLU A 35 24.52 31.76 -0.32
CA GLU A 35 24.01 30.55 0.33
C GLU A 35 22.55 30.73 0.74
N LEU A 36 22.20 31.84 1.38
CA LEU A 36 20.81 32.13 1.75
C LEU A 36 19.86 32.13 0.55
N ILE A 37 20.26 32.74 -0.57
CA ILE A 37 19.46 32.75 -1.80
C ILE A 37 19.28 31.33 -2.34
N VAL A 38 20.36 30.55 -2.42
CA VAL A 38 20.33 29.17 -2.93
C VAL A 38 19.42 28.28 -2.07
N HIS A 39 19.50 28.39 -0.75
CA HIS A 39 18.62 27.65 0.16
C HIS A 39 17.16 28.12 0.08
N THR A 40 16.93 29.42 -0.08
CA THR A 40 15.58 29.97 -0.27
C THR A 40 14.96 29.45 -1.56
N LEU A 41 15.72 29.44 -2.66
CA LEU A 41 15.28 28.89 -3.94
C LEU A 41 14.96 27.39 -3.84
N PHE A 42 15.83 26.62 -3.16
CA PHE A 42 15.59 25.20 -2.92
C PHE A 42 14.30 24.95 -2.13
N LEU A 43 14.06 25.75 -1.09
CA LEU A 43 12.84 25.67 -0.28
C LEU A 43 11.59 26.02 -1.10
N VAL A 44 11.66 27.04 -1.96
CA VAL A 44 10.56 27.38 -2.88
C VAL A 44 10.25 26.22 -3.83
N ILE A 45 11.29 25.56 -4.39
CA ILE A 45 11.10 24.38 -5.26
C ILE A 45 10.39 23.26 -4.51
N ILE A 46 10.79 22.97 -3.26
CA ILE A 46 10.13 21.95 -2.42
C ILE A 46 8.65 22.29 -2.21
N ILE A 47 8.33 23.55 -1.89
CA ILE A 47 6.94 23.97 -1.68
C ILE A 47 6.12 23.77 -2.97
N LEU A 48 6.66 24.15 -4.13
CA LEU A 48 5.96 24.00 -5.41
C LEU A 48 5.72 22.52 -5.77
N ILE A 49 6.68 21.64 -5.48
CA ILE A 49 6.51 20.19 -5.68
C ILE A 49 5.46 19.64 -4.71
N ALA A 50 5.52 20.04 -3.43
CA ALA A 50 4.59 19.56 -2.41
C ALA A 50 3.14 19.98 -2.68
N ASP A 51 2.91 21.17 -3.23
CA ASP A 51 1.58 21.67 -3.64
C ASP A 51 1.12 21.11 -5.00
N SER A 52 1.85 20.16 -5.59
CA SER A 52 1.47 19.54 -6.85
C SER A 52 0.05 18.94 -6.77
N PRO A 53 -0.84 19.24 -7.74
CA PRO A 53 -2.21 18.69 -7.77
C PRO A 53 -2.27 17.16 -7.72
N GLY A 54 -1.16 16.49 -8.06
CA GLY A 54 -1.05 15.05 -7.98
C GLY A 54 -1.25 14.49 -6.57
N PHE A 55 -0.70 15.15 -5.55
CA PHE A 55 -0.82 14.68 -4.17
C PHE A 55 -2.27 14.77 -3.68
N LYS A 56 -2.97 15.86 -4.00
CA LYS A 56 -4.38 16.04 -3.66
C LYS A 56 -5.27 14.98 -4.32
N GLN A 57 -5.08 14.71 -5.61
CA GLN A 57 -5.84 13.68 -6.33
C GLN A 57 -5.64 12.29 -5.73
N VAL A 58 -4.41 11.94 -5.34
CA VAL A 58 -4.11 10.67 -4.65
C VAL A 58 -4.89 10.58 -3.34
N TYR A 59 -4.87 11.65 -2.55
CA TYR A 59 -5.61 11.70 -1.29
C TYR A 59 -7.12 11.54 -1.50
N ASP A 60 -7.70 12.27 -2.46
CA ASP A 60 -9.15 12.25 -2.72
C ASP A 60 -9.63 10.85 -3.17
N ILE A 61 -8.88 10.18 -4.05
CA ILE A 61 -9.18 8.79 -4.45
C ILE A 61 -9.08 7.87 -3.24
N THR A 62 -7.99 7.96 -2.48
CA THR A 62 -7.75 7.10 -1.32
C THR A 62 -8.86 7.25 -0.29
N ASN A 63 -9.26 8.48 0.01
CA ASN A 63 -10.31 8.77 0.97
C ASN A 63 -11.67 8.25 0.49
N SER A 64 -12.00 8.42 -0.80
CA SER A 64 -13.26 7.95 -1.38
C SER A 64 -13.39 6.41 -1.35
N VAL A 65 -12.28 5.71 -1.66
CA VAL A 65 -12.23 4.25 -1.59
C VAL A 65 -12.26 3.76 -0.14
N ASN A 66 -11.55 4.44 0.76
CA ASN A 66 -11.57 4.15 2.20
C ASN A 66 -12.97 4.32 2.79
N SER A 67 -13.66 5.43 2.47
CA SER A 67 -15.03 5.64 2.94
C SER A 67 -15.96 4.53 2.46
N LEU A 68 -15.82 4.09 1.21
CA LEU A 68 -16.70 3.07 0.63
C LEU A 68 -16.45 1.66 1.20
N PHE A 69 -15.21 1.17 1.17
CA PHE A 69 -14.92 -0.24 1.50
C PHE A 69 -14.50 -0.48 2.95
N VAL A 70 -13.97 0.53 3.64
CA VAL A 70 -13.40 0.36 4.99
C VAL A 70 -14.34 0.91 6.06
N GLN A 71 -14.86 2.11 5.86
CA GLN A 71 -15.64 2.84 6.87
C GLN A 71 -17.15 2.68 6.73
N SER A 72 -17.66 2.26 5.57
CA SER A 72 -19.09 2.01 5.40
C SER A 72 -19.60 0.93 6.35
N PRO A 73 -20.80 1.10 6.90
CA PRO A 73 -21.43 0.05 7.71
C PRO A 73 -21.77 -1.16 6.83
N VAL A 74 -21.51 -2.35 7.36
CA VAL A 74 -21.77 -3.63 6.67
C VAL A 74 -23.25 -3.83 6.40
N ARG A 75 -24.12 -3.38 7.33
CA ARG A 75 -25.57 -3.41 7.20
C ARG A 75 -26.16 -2.13 7.77
N LYS A 76 -27.29 -1.68 7.23
CA LYS A 76 -28.00 -0.49 7.72
C LYS A 76 -28.45 -0.64 9.17
N GLU A 77 -28.80 -1.86 9.58
CA GLU A 77 -29.27 -2.19 10.93
C GLU A 77 -28.13 -2.28 11.96
N LYS A 78 -26.87 -2.41 11.51
CA LYS A 78 -25.68 -2.52 12.36
C LYS A 78 -24.64 -1.47 11.96
N PRO A 79 -24.89 -0.18 12.21
CA PRO A 79 -24.03 0.91 11.73
C PRO A 79 -22.63 0.90 12.35
N TYR A 80 -22.45 0.23 13.49
CA TYR A 80 -21.18 0.14 14.21
C TYR A 80 -20.22 -0.93 13.63
N VAL A 81 -20.71 -1.87 12.83
CA VAL A 81 -19.88 -2.89 12.18
C VAL A 81 -19.43 -2.36 10.82
N THR A 82 -18.17 -1.98 10.74
CA THR A 82 -17.46 -1.59 9.51
C THR A 82 -16.30 -2.56 9.29
N PHE A 83 -15.64 -2.55 8.12
CA PHE A 83 -14.48 -3.42 7.89
C PHE A 83 -13.40 -3.25 8.97
N ASN A 84 -13.13 -1.99 9.35
CA ASN A 84 -12.11 -1.68 10.34
C ASN A 84 -12.42 -2.24 11.74
N ASN A 85 -13.69 -2.49 12.05
CA ASN A 85 -14.15 -2.89 13.38
C ASN A 85 -14.75 -4.31 13.40
N ILE A 86 -14.45 -5.15 12.40
CA ILE A 86 -14.85 -6.57 12.41
C ILE A 86 -14.09 -7.29 13.53
N SER A 87 -14.85 -7.94 14.43
CA SER A 87 -14.31 -8.61 15.60
C SER A 87 -14.60 -10.11 15.63
N ARG A 88 -15.63 -10.55 14.88
CA ARG A 88 -16.11 -11.94 14.85
C ARG A 88 -16.03 -12.53 13.45
N ARG A 89 -15.86 -13.85 13.34
CA ARG A 89 -15.78 -14.54 12.05
C ARG A 89 -17.10 -14.43 11.27
N GLU A 90 -18.22 -14.42 11.98
CA GLU A 90 -19.55 -14.30 11.36
C GLU A 90 -19.72 -12.94 10.68
N GLU A 91 -19.17 -11.89 11.26
CA GLU A 91 -19.16 -10.53 10.69
C GLU A 91 -18.30 -10.43 9.41
N VAL A 92 -17.31 -11.31 9.24
CA VAL A 92 -16.53 -11.39 7.99
C VAL A 92 -17.41 -11.82 6.82
N TRP A 93 -18.28 -12.81 7.02
CA TRP A 93 -19.24 -13.21 6.00
C TRP A 93 -20.27 -12.12 5.72
N ASP A 94 -20.75 -11.44 6.77
CA ASP A 94 -21.64 -10.29 6.60
C ASP A 94 -20.98 -9.20 5.75
N TYR A 95 -19.69 -8.92 5.97
CA TYR A 95 -18.91 -7.98 5.15
C TYR A 95 -18.79 -8.46 3.71
N LEU A 96 -18.43 -9.74 3.49
CA LEU A 96 -18.27 -10.29 2.15
C LEU A 96 -19.58 -10.30 1.35
N GLU A 97 -20.72 -10.56 1.98
CA GLU A 97 -22.03 -10.64 1.33
C GLU A 97 -22.69 -9.27 1.12
N ASN A 98 -22.45 -8.32 2.04
CA ASN A 98 -23.11 -7.01 2.02
C ASN A 98 -22.12 -5.88 1.74
N GLY A 99 -21.16 -5.63 2.63
CA GLY A 99 -20.24 -4.50 2.52
C GLY A 99 -19.42 -4.49 1.22
N LEU A 100 -18.76 -5.61 0.90
CA LEU A 100 -17.95 -5.75 -0.31
C LEU A 100 -18.82 -5.71 -1.58
N ILE A 101 -19.92 -6.48 -1.61
CA ILE A 101 -20.77 -6.59 -2.81
C ILE A 101 -21.47 -5.27 -3.10
N SER A 102 -22.02 -4.59 -2.09
CA SER A 102 -22.64 -3.27 -2.30
C SER A 102 -21.62 -2.21 -2.72
N GLY A 103 -20.35 -2.34 -2.30
CA GLY A 103 -19.28 -1.47 -2.80
C GLY A 103 -18.91 -1.74 -4.27
N LEU A 104 -18.77 -3.01 -4.65
CA LEU A 104 -18.37 -3.41 -6.02
C LEU A 104 -19.50 -3.27 -7.03
N PHE A 105 -20.74 -3.55 -6.64
CA PHE A 105 -21.93 -3.58 -7.50
C PHE A 105 -22.91 -2.43 -7.20
N TRP A 106 -22.37 -1.28 -6.78
CA TRP A 106 -23.10 -0.09 -6.32
C TRP A 106 -24.28 0.32 -7.24
N GLU A 107 -24.09 0.34 -8.56
CA GLU A 107 -25.12 0.80 -9.51
C GLU A 107 -26.37 -0.11 -9.55
N ILE A 108 -26.21 -1.41 -9.29
CA ILE A 108 -27.33 -2.36 -9.21
C ILE A 108 -28.18 -2.06 -7.97
N ASP A 109 -27.53 -1.78 -6.84
CA ASP A 109 -28.21 -1.44 -5.59
C ASP A 109 -28.96 -0.10 -5.67
N GLU A 110 -28.54 0.81 -6.55
CA GLU A 110 -29.28 2.04 -6.87
C GLU A 110 -30.44 1.83 -7.85
N GLY A 111 -30.71 0.60 -8.29
CA GLY A 111 -31.81 0.28 -9.21
C GLY A 111 -31.58 0.70 -10.66
N LYS A 112 -30.31 0.91 -11.06
CA LYS A 112 -29.95 1.43 -12.39
C LYS A 112 -29.50 0.37 -13.40
N GLY A 113 -29.49 -0.92 -13.06
CA GLY A 113 -28.95 -1.98 -13.93
C GLY A 113 -29.73 -3.31 -13.88
N THR A 114 -29.47 -4.17 -14.88
CA THR A 114 -29.91 -5.58 -14.93
C THR A 114 -28.88 -6.48 -14.22
N ASP A 115 -29.27 -7.71 -13.83
CA ASP A 115 -28.42 -8.68 -13.08
C ASP A 115 -27.11 -9.09 -13.77
N SER A 116 -26.96 -8.75 -15.06
CA SER A 116 -25.75 -8.91 -15.87
C SER A 116 -25.16 -7.53 -16.14
N VAL A 117 -24.43 -6.98 -15.18
CA VAL A 117 -23.62 -5.80 -15.42
C VAL A 117 -22.34 -6.25 -16.12
N ASP A 118 -22.20 -5.88 -17.39
CA ASP A 118 -20.91 -5.91 -18.06
C ASP A 118 -19.96 -5.03 -17.22
N ILE A 119 -18.86 -5.60 -16.72
CA ILE A 119 -17.88 -4.89 -15.87
C ILE A 119 -17.31 -3.65 -16.57
N GLU A 120 -17.43 -3.56 -17.90
CA GLU A 120 -17.11 -2.35 -18.65
C GLU A 120 -17.92 -1.11 -18.24
N ILE A 121 -19.07 -1.31 -17.59
CA ILE A 121 -20.01 -0.25 -17.18
C ILE A 121 -20.14 -0.11 -15.66
N SER A 122 -19.69 -1.06 -14.82
CA SER A 122 -19.79 -0.88 -13.35
C SER A 122 -18.86 0.25 -12.89
N ASN A 123 -19.40 1.46 -12.80
CA ASN A 123 -18.63 2.61 -12.36
C ASN A 123 -18.79 2.74 -10.84
N ILE A 124 -17.89 2.10 -10.10
CA ILE A 124 -17.76 2.28 -8.66
C ILE A 124 -17.55 3.78 -8.39
N LEU A 125 -18.44 4.36 -7.59
CA LEU A 125 -18.51 5.82 -7.36
C LEU A 125 -18.65 6.63 -8.67
N TYR A 126 -19.37 6.09 -9.65
CA TYR A 126 -19.66 6.68 -10.97
C TYR A 126 -18.46 6.99 -11.87
N LYS A 127 -17.22 6.79 -11.40
CA LYS A 127 -16.01 7.20 -12.14
C LYS A 127 -14.87 6.17 -12.11
N ASN A 128 -14.97 5.12 -11.30
CA ASN A 128 -13.93 4.10 -11.18
C ASN A 128 -14.42 2.78 -11.78
N THR A 129 -13.66 2.20 -12.69
CA THR A 129 -13.96 0.89 -13.27
C THR A 129 -13.15 -0.18 -12.55
N LEU A 130 -13.76 -1.31 -12.20
CA LEU A 130 -13.04 -2.48 -11.69
C LEU A 130 -12.18 -3.08 -12.81
N VAL A 131 -10.89 -3.28 -12.55
CA VAL A 131 -9.99 -3.94 -13.51
C VAL A 131 -10.08 -5.45 -13.32
N ASP A 132 -10.48 -6.16 -14.37
CA ASP A 132 -10.67 -7.61 -14.38
C ASP A 132 -11.71 -8.08 -13.35
N SER A 133 -11.27 -8.63 -12.22
CA SER A 133 -12.15 -9.15 -11.17
C SER A 133 -11.55 -8.93 -9.79
N ALA A 134 -12.42 -8.89 -8.78
CA ALA A 134 -11.98 -8.92 -7.39
C ALA A 134 -11.62 -10.35 -6.98
N GLN A 135 -10.52 -10.53 -6.27
CA GLN A 135 -10.04 -11.82 -5.81
C GLN A 135 -10.10 -11.91 -4.30
N ILE A 136 -10.61 -13.04 -3.79
CA ILE A 136 -10.53 -13.43 -2.39
C ILE A 136 -9.51 -14.54 -2.27
N ARG A 137 -8.52 -14.38 -1.41
CA ARG A 137 -7.45 -15.35 -1.15
C ARG A 137 -7.40 -15.72 0.32
N GLN A 138 -7.26 -17.00 0.60
CA GLN A 138 -7.23 -17.54 1.97
C GLN A 138 -5.99 -18.40 2.18
N ILE A 139 -5.41 -18.30 3.38
CA ILE A 139 -4.37 -19.22 3.84
C ILE A 139 -4.82 -19.95 5.11
N ARG A 140 -4.52 -21.25 5.15
CA ARG A 140 -4.93 -22.18 6.20
C ARG A 140 -3.73 -22.92 6.76
N VAL A 141 -3.79 -23.27 8.04
CA VAL A 141 -2.79 -24.14 8.68
C VAL A 141 -3.31 -25.56 8.84
N VAL A 142 -2.39 -26.51 8.93
CA VAL A 142 -2.74 -27.91 9.19
C VAL A 142 -3.29 -28.03 10.62
N ASN A 143 -4.25 -28.93 10.79
CA ASN A 143 -4.73 -29.29 12.12
C ASN A 143 -3.75 -30.28 12.77
N THR A 144 -3.57 -30.18 14.07
CA THR A 144 -2.64 -31.04 14.82
C THR A 144 -3.31 -31.51 16.09
N THR A 145 -2.90 -32.65 16.62
CA THR A 145 -3.35 -33.11 17.93
C THR A 145 -2.47 -32.48 19.01
N CYS A 146 -3.10 -31.93 20.04
CA CYS A 146 -2.43 -31.40 21.23
C CYS A 146 -3.06 -32.00 22.48
N THR A 147 -2.29 -32.12 23.55
CA THR A 147 -2.75 -32.66 24.82
C THR A 147 -3.13 -31.53 25.78
N VAL A 148 -4.39 -31.48 26.17
CA VAL A 148 -4.91 -30.56 27.19
C VAL A 148 -5.56 -31.40 28.28
N LEU A 149 -5.10 -31.27 29.52
CA LEU A 149 -5.60 -32.05 30.66
C LEU A 149 -5.65 -33.57 30.36
N MET A 150 -4.55 -34.12 29.82
CA MET A 150 -4.40 -35.53 29.42
C MET A 150 -5.40 -36.03 28.36
N LYS A 151 -6.15 -35.15 27.69
CA LYS A 151 -7.03 -35.51 26.57
C LYS A 151 -6.47 -34.96 25.26
N PRO A 152 -6.44 -35.77 24.19
CA PRO A 152 -6.10 -35.27 22.86
C PRO A 152 -7.23 -34.37 22.36
N VAL A 153 -6.90 -33.15 21.98
CA VAL A 153 -7.81 -32.19 21.35
C VAL A 153 -7.20 -31.66 20.06
N LEU A 154 -8.05 -31.14 19.17
CA LEU A 154 -7.62 -30.59 17.90
C LEU A 154 -7.11 -29.16 18.10
N CYS A 155 -5.85 -28.94 17.72
CA CYS A 155 -5.15 -27.67 17.81
C CYS A 155 -4.78 -27.11 16.42
N TYR A 156 -4.68 -25.79 16.37
CA TYR A 156 -4.26 -25.05 15.18
C TYR A 156 -3.20 -24.03 15.59
N PHE A 157 -1.97 -24.21 15.11
CA PHE A 157 -0.83 -23.36 15.47
C PHE A 157 -0.83 -22.03 14.69
N PRO A 158 0.00 -21.04 15.10
CA PRO A 158 0.24 -19.84 14.31
C PRO A 158 0.79 -20.18 12.91
N TYR A 159 0.54 -19.29 11.95
CA TYR A 159 1.18 -19.40 10.64
C TYR A 159 2.71 -19.38 10.79
N GLY A 160 3.43 -20.17 9.99
CA GLY A 160 4.88 -20.35 10.09
C GLY A 160 5.34 -21.49 11.02
N VAL A 161 4.49 -21.96 11.94
CA VAL A 161 4.82 -23.09 12.85
C VAL A 161 4.13 -24.38 12.40
N GLY A 162 2.79 -24.37 12.27
CA GLY A 162 1.98 -25.58 12.05
C GLY A 162 1.91 -26.11 10.62
N GLY A 163 2.74 -25.59 9.71
CA GLY A 163 2.65 -25.88 8.28
C GLY A 163 1.38 -25.31 7.62
N VAL A 164 1.44 -25.16 6.29
CA VAL A 164 0.31 -24.69 5.48
C VAL A 164 -0.52 -25.89 5.04
N TYR A 165 -1.84 -25.80 5.15
CA TYR A 165 -2.76 -26.82 4.64
C TYR A 165 -2.90 -26.68 3.12
N LYS A 166 -2.69 -27.79 2.39
CA LYS A 166 -2.55 -27.79 0.92
C LYS A 166 -3.52 -28.71 0.19
N GLU A 167 -4.33 -29.49 0.90
CA GLU A 167 -5.26 -30.44 0.28
C GLU A 167 -6.48 -29.72 -0.29
N LYS A 168 -7.18 -30.36 -1.25
CA LYS A 168 -8.39 -29.79 -1.83
C LYS A 168 -9.48 -29.63 -0.76
N LEU A 169 -10.06 -28.44 -0.65
CA LEU A 169 -11.15 -28.19 0.29
C LEU A 169 -12.46 -28.81 -0.19
N LYS A 170 -13.36 -29.07 0.75
CA LYS A 170 -14.74 -29.47 0.43
C LYS A 170 -15.47 -28.30 -0.24
N GLY A 171 -16.23 -28.61 -1.29
CA GLY A 171 -17.09 -27.66 -2.00
C GLY A 171 -16.65 -27.41 -3.44
N THR A 172 -17.28 -26.40 -4.05
CA THR A 172 -17.17 -26.15 -5.49
C THR A 172 -16.25 -24.98 -5.82
N TYR A 173 -16.21 -23.94 -4.98
CA TYR A 173 -15.56 -22.67 -5.29
C TYR A 173 -14.36 -22.41 -4.37
N GLY A 174 -13.24 -21.97 -4.96
CA GLY A 174 -12.02 -21.64 -4.22
C GLY A 174 -11.43 -22.80 -3.42
N THR A 175 -11.59 -24.03 -3.90
CA THR A 175 -11.17 -25.24 -3.17
C THR A 175 -9.79 -25.75 -3.52
N GLU A 176 -9.22 -25.26 -4.62
CA GLU A 176 -7.92 -25.71 -5.10
C GLU A 176 -6.79 -24.87 -4.52
N PHE A 177 -5.76 -25.56 -4.02
CA PHE A 177 -4.57 -24.93 -3.48
C PHE A 177 -3.62 -24.54 -4.60
N SER A 178 -3.21 -23.28 -4.61
CA SER A 178 -2.28 -22.74 -5.58
C SER A 178 -1.08 -22.12 -4.87
N ASN A 179 0.09 -22.21 -5.51
CA ASN A 179 1.32 -21.60 -5.00
C ASN A 179 1.84 -20.60 -6.04
N PHE A 180 1.65 -19.31 -5.75
CA PHE A 180 2.04 -18.22 -6.63
C PHE A 180 3.43 -17.66 -6.30
N ASN A 181 4.21 -18.30 -5.42
CA ASN A 181 5.56 -17.85 -5.07
C ASN A 181 6.53 -17.83 -6.28
N LYS A 182 6.25 -18.60 -7.34
CA LYS A 182 7.03 -18.59 -8.59
C LYS A 182 6.74 -17.39 -9.50
N LEU A 183 5.64 -16.67 -9.28
CA LEU A 183 5.21 -15.54 -10.12
C LEU A 183 5.82 -14.20 -9.68
N GLY A 184 6.76 -14.20 -8.71
CA GLY A 184 7.46 -13.00 -8.27
C GLY A 184 6.62 -12.02 -7.43
N PHE A 185 5.37 -12.38 -7.10
CA PHE A 185 4.59 -11.62 -6.13
C PHE A 185 5.27 -11.66 -4.75
N GLY A 186 5.32 -10.52 -4.06
CA GLY A 186 5.92 -10.39 -2.73
C GLY A 186 4.98 -10.86 -1.60
N LYS A 187 5.54 -11.23 -0.45
CA LYS A 187 4.76 -11.65 0.73
C LYS A 187 3.82 -10.55 1.22
N TYR A 188 2.68 -10.92 1.80
CA TYR A 188 1.81 -9.98 2.51
C TYR A 188 2.30 -9.78 3.94
N TYR A 189 2.58 -8.54 4.32
CA TYR A 189 3.00 -8.17 5.68
C TYR A 189 1.77 -7.75 6.48
N GLY A 190 1.23 -8.68 7.26
CA GLY A 190 0.11 -8.43 8.17
C GLY A 190 0.55 -7.89 9.53
N LYS A 191 -0.44 -7.63 10.40
CA LYS A 191 -0.21 -7.23 11.80
C LYS A 191 0.20 -8.42 12.66
N VAL A 192 -0.29 -9.62 12.36
CA VAL A 192 -0.02 -10.84 13.15
C VAL A 192 1.17 -11.62 12.59
N SER A 193 1.27 -11.75 11.26
CA SER A 193 2.33 -12.53 10.62
C SER A 193 2.63 -12.02 9.21
N VAL A 194 3.73 -12.52 8.65
CA VAL A 194 4.07 -12.37 7.22
C VAL A 194 3.60 -13.62 6.48
N TYR A 195 2.78 -13.44 5.44
CA TYR A 195 2.14 -14.52 4.71
C TYR A 195 2.71 -14.66 3.30
N GLY A 196 2.89 -15.90 2.87
CA GLY A 196 3.30 -16.21 1.50
C GLY A 196 2.21 -15.97 0.46
N ASN A 197 2.55 -16.23 -0.81
CA ASN A 197 1.61 -16.14 -1.93
C ASN A 197 1.08 -17.50 -2.35
N GLU A 198 0.92 -18.40 -1.38
CA GLU A 198 0.17 -19.62 -1.54
C GLU A 198 -1.21 -19.49 -0.92
N GLY A 199 -2.10 -20.43 -1.25
CA GLY A 199 -3.39 -20.54 -0.61
C GLY A 199 -4.50 -20.89 -1.58
N TYR A 200 -5.72 -20.65 -1.11
CA TYR A 200 -6.95 -20.92 -1.82
C TYR A 200 -7.50 -19.60 -2.36
N THR A 201 -7.68 -19.51 -3.67
CA THR A 201 -8.15 -18.29 -4.32
C THR A 201 -9.52 -18.47 -4.94
N TYR A 202 -10.36 -17.46 -4.81
CA TYR A 202 -11.66 -17.36 -5.43
C TYR A 202 -11.77 -16.01 -6.14
N GLN A 203 -11.90 -16.04 -7.46
CA GLN A 203 -12.17 -14.85 -8.27
C GLN A 203 -13.68 -14.62 -8.33
N LEU A 204 -14.10 -13.39 -8.07
CA LEU A 204 -15.52 -13.03 -8.08
C LEU A 204 -16.03 -12.98 -9.52
N PRO A 205 -17.13 -13.68 -9.84
CA PRO A 205 -17.77 -13.56 -11.14
C PRO A 205 -18.39 -12.17 -11.32
N GLN A 206 -18.64 -11.81 -12.57
CA GLN A 206 -19.18 -10.49 -12.95
C GLN A 206 -20.64 -10.26 -12.54
N SER A 207 -21.40 -11.32 -12.26
CA SER A 207 -22.81 -11.21 -11.90
C SER A 207 -23.00 -11.24 -10.39
N LYS A 208 -23.61 -10.18 -9.84
CA LYS A 208 -23.89 -10.05 -8.40
C LYS A 208 -24.64 -11.26 -7.83
N SER A 209 -25.69 -11.73 -8.51
CA SER A 209 -26.48 -12.88 -8.06
C SER A 209 -25.63 -14.17 -8.00
N LYS A 210 -24.74 -14.38 -8.98
CA LYS A 210 -23.77 -15.49 -8.96
C LYS A 210 -22.77 -15.34 -7.82
N VAL A 211 -22.23 -14.15 -7.58
CA VAL A 211 -21.31 -13.91 -6.46
C VAL A 211 -21.99 -14.29 -5.14
N LEU A 212 -23.19 -13.77 -4.88
CA LEU A 212 -23.94 -14.05 -3.65
C LEU A 212 -24.25 -15.54 -3.47
N SER A 213 -24.68 -16.22 -4.54
CA SER A 213 -24.94 -17.67 -4.53
C SER A 213 -23.67 -18.47 -4.21
N ASN A 214 -22.55 -18.10 -4.84
CA ASN A 214 -21.27 -18.77 -4.62
C ASN A 214 -20.74 -18.53 -3.20
N LEU A 215 -20.81 -17.30 -2.68
CA LEU A 215 -20.44 -16.98 -1.30
C LEU A 215 -21.31 -17.76 -0.29
N GLY A 216 -22.62 -17.85 -0.52
CA GLY A 216 -23.51 -18.67 0.30
C GLY A 216 -23.11 -20.16 0.32
N THR A 217 -22.69 -20.68 -0.84
CA THR A 217 -22.16 -22.05 -0.96
C THR A 217 -20.81 -22.22 -0.26
N MET A 218 -19.93 -21.23 -0.32
CA MET A 218 -18.64 -21.27 0.40
C MET A 218 -18.85 -21.21 1.92
N LYS A 219 -19.80 -20.40 2.38
CA LYS A 219 -20.18 -20.29 3.79
C LYS A 219 -20.76 -21.59 4.33
N SER A 220 -21.67 -22.24 3.60
CA SER A 220 -22.25 -23.53 4.00
C SER A 220 -21.23 -24.66 4.02
N ASN A 221 -20.21 -24.60 3.15
CA ASN A 221 -19.09 -25.54 3.14
C ASN A 221 -17.97 -25.22 4.16
N GLN A 222 -18.19 -24.23 5.05
CA GLN A 222 -17.20 -23.82 6.06
C GLN A 222 -15.84 -23.43 5.45
N TRP A 223 -15.87 -22.72 4.33
CA TRP A 223 -14.64 -22.28 3.65
C TRP A 223 -13.75 -21.40 4.54
N LEU A 224 -14.35 -20.62 5.46
CA LEU A 224 -13.68 -19.97 6.58
C LEU A 224 -13.91 -20.78 7.88
N ASP A 225 -12.84 -21.25 8.54
CA ASP A 225 -12.96 -22.00 9.79
C ASP A 225 -11.79 -21.72 10.77
N ARG A 226 -11.62 -22.59 11.78
CA ARG A 226 -10.58 -22.44 12.82
C ARG A 226 -9.15 -22.57 12.29
N SER A 227 -8.97 -23.19 11.13
CA SER A 227 -7.68 -23.37 10.46
C SER A 227 -7.26 -22.15 9.65
N THR A 228 -8.20 -21.27 9.29
CA THR A 228 -7.90 -20.06 8.54
C THR A 228 -7.01 -19.13 9.36
N ARG A 229 -6.00 -18.52 8.71
CA ARG A 229 -5.09 -17.55 9.35
C ARG A 229 -5.19 -16.17 8.74
N VAL A 230 -5.40 -16.09 7.44
CA VAL A 230 -5.64 -14.81 6.78
C VAL A 230 -6.61 -14.99 5.63
N LEU A 231 -7.47 -14.00 5.46
CA LEU A 231 -8.28 -13.75 4.28
C LEU A 231 -7.83 -12.41 3.69
N LEU A 232 -7.52 -12.40 2.41
CA LEU A 232 -7.09 -11.24 1.64
C LEU A 232 -8.13 -11.00 0.55
N ILE A 233 -8.57 -9.76 0.41
CA ILE A 233 -9.49 -9.31 -0.64
C ILE A 233 -8.71 -8.28 -1.44
N GLU A 234 -8.44 -8.60 -2.70
CA GLU A 234 -7.48 -7.91 -3.55
C GLU A 234 -8.17 -7.53 -4.86
N PHE A 235 -8.19 -6.25 -5.20
CA PHE A 235 -8.74 -5.77 -6.48
C PHE A 235 -8.16 -4.41 -6.87
N ILE A 236 -8.32 -4.04 -8.14
CA ILE A 236 -7.78 -2.80 -8.70
C ILE A 236 -8.92 -1.97 -9.28
N LEU A 237 -8.96 -0.69 -8.92
CA LEU A 237 -9.88 0.29 -9.48
C LEU A 237 -9.13 1.22 -10.43
N HIS A 238 -9.65 1.42 -11.62
CA HIS A 238 -9.10 2.36 -12.58
C HIS A 238 -10.01 3.60 -12.70
N ASN A 239 -9.47 4.76 -12.33
CA ASN A 239 -10.13 6.04 -12.53
C ASN A 239 -9.73 6.61 -13.90
N LYS A 240 -10.61 6.50 -14.89
CA LYS A 240 -10.35 6.99 -16.25
C LYS A 240 -10.15 8.50 -16.29
N ASN A 241 -10.88 9.26 -15.48
CA ASN A 241 -10.79 10.73 -15.45
C ASN A 241 -9.43 11.22 -14.93
N LEU A 242 -8.85 10.51 -13.96
CA LEU A 242 -7.57 10.85 -13.33
C LEU A 242 -6.39 9.99 -13.85
N HIS A 243 -6.61 9.05 -14.78
CA HIS A 243 -5.62 8.07 -15.29
C HIS A 243 -4.80 7.46 -14.15
N SER A 244 -5.52 7.02 -13.12
CA SER A 244 -4.94 6.52 -11.88
C SER A 244 -5.50 5.16 -11.57
N TYR A 245 -4.66 4.27 -11.07
CA TYR A 245 -5.04 2.96 -10.55
C TYR A 245 -4.98 2.99 -9.03
N CYS A 246 -6.03 2.52 -8.37
CA CYS A 246 -6.08 2.31 -6.93
C CYS A 246 -6.05 0.80 -6.66
N PHE A 247 -4.96 0.33 -6.07
CA PHE A 247 -4.81 -1.04 -5.60
C PHE A 247 -5.44 -1.13 -4.20
N VAL A 248 -6.46 -1.97 -4.07
CA VAL A 248 -7.20 -2.17 -2.83
C VAL A 248 -6.87 -3.54 -2.26
N ASN A 249 -6.21 -3.55 -1.11
CA ASN A 249 -5.88 -4.75 -0.37
C ASN A 249 -6.52 -4.69 1.01
N LEU A 250 -7.52 -5.52 1.25
CA LEU A 250 -8.18 -5.66 2.54
C LEU A 250 -7.78 -7.01 3.13
N ALA A 251 -7.40 -7.03 4.40
CA ALA A 251 -6.96 -8.23 5.09
C ALA A 251 -7.71 -8.45 6.39
N VAL A 252 -8.04 -9.71 6.64
CA VAL A 252 -8.65 -10.20 7.86
C VAL A 252 -7.79 -11.33 8.38
N GLU A 253 -7.06 -11.08 9.46
CA GLU A 253 -6.20 -12.03 10.15
C GLU A 253 -6.95 -12.70 11.31
N PHE A 254 -6.73 -14.00 11.46
CA PHE A 254 -7.33 -14.83 12.50
C PHE A 254 -6.21 -15.36 13.41
N PRO A 255 -5.80 -14.59 14.44
CA PRO A 255 -4.81 -15.03 15.41
C PRO A 255 -5.27 -16.27 16.18
N VAL A 256 -4.31 -17.02 16.71
CA VAL A 256 -4.58 -18.22 17.53
C VAL A 256 -5.32 -17.92 18.83
N THR A 257 -5.39 -16.65 19.25
CA THR A 257 -6.19 -16.19 20.38
C THR A 257 -7.70 -16.27 20.12
N GLY A 258 -8.13 -16.51 18.87
CA GLY A 258 -9.53 -16.66 18.48
C GLY A 258 -10.23 -15.36 18.08
N GLY A 259 -9.54 -14.22 18.17
CA GLY A 259 -10.06 -12.94 17.68
C GLY A 259 -9.98 -12.79 16.16
N VAL A 260 -10.40 -11.62 15.68
CA VAL A 260 -10.26 -11.18 14.29
C VAL A 260 -9.54 -9.83 14.28
N MET A 261 -8.57 -9.65 13.39
CA MET A 261 -7.86 -8.40 13.21
C MET A 261 -7.94 -7.98 11.75
N THR A 262 -8.43 -6.77 11.48
CA THR A 262 -8.47 -6.24 10.12
C THR A 262 -7.37 -5.23 9.86
N SER A 263 -6.92 -5.18 8.62
CA SER A 263 -5.99 -4.18 8.09
C SER A 263 -6.30 -3.92 6.63
N TYR A 264 -5.99 -2.73 6.16
CA TYR A 264 -6.19 -2.35 4.77
C TYR A 264 -4.97 -1.60 4.26
N ASN A 265 -4.75 -1.67 2.95
CA ASN A 265 -3.73 -0.91 2.24
C ASN A 265 -4.34 -0.45 0.92
N LEU A 266 -4.44 0.87 0.75
CA LEU A 266 -4.93 1.52 -0.45
C LEU A 266 -3.75 2.25 -1.08
N ARG A 267 -3.37 1.86 -2.29
CA ARG A 267 -2.24 2.46 -3.00
C ARG A 267 -2.71 3.01 -4.33
N VAL A 268 -2.57 4.33 -4.51
CA VAL A 268 -2.88 4.98 -5.79
C VAL A 268 -1.60 5.17 -6.58
N VAL A 269 -1.62 4.74 -7.84
CA VAL A 269 -0.56 4.96 -8.82
C VAL A 269 -1.15 5.81 -9.94
N ARG A 270 -0.50 6.95 -10.24
CA ARG A 270 -0.90 7.87 -11.31
C ARG A 270 -0.03 7.61 -12.54
N ILE A 271 -0.63 7.61 -13.73
CA ILE A 271 0.13 7.61 -14.98
C ILE A 271 0.34 9.06 -15.42
N ALA A 272 1.58 9.42 -15.74
CA ALA A 272 1.93 10.74 -16.27
C ALA A 272 1.32 10.95 -17.67
N ARG A 273 0.77 12.14 -17.90
CA ARG A 273 0.11 12.56 -19.14
C ARG A 273 0.93 13.51 -19.99
N PHE A 274 2.12 13.92 -19.52
CA PHE A 274 3.01 14.87 -20.20
C PHE A 274 2.28 16.14 -20.66
N ASN A 275 1.28 16.59 -19.90
CA ASN A 275 0.65 17.89 -20.11
C ASN A 275 1.59 19.01 -19.63
N PHE A 276 1.39 20.25 -20.09
CA PHE A 276 2.27 21.38 -19.75
C PHE A 276 2.53 21.53 -18.24
N SER A 277 1.49 21.42 -17.40
CA SER A 277 1.63 21.49 -15.94
C SER A 277 2.44 20.34 -15.35
N GLU A 278 2.28 19.13 -15.87
CA GLU A 278 3.05 17.96 -15.42
C GLU A 278 4.51 18.01 -15.91
N ILE A 279 4.76 18.55 -17.11
CA ILE A 279 6.11 18.82 -17.60
C ILE A 279 6.79 19.86 -16.70
N LEU A 280 6.09 20.91 -16.28
CA LEU A 280 6.64 21.90 -15.35
C LEU A 280 7.03 21.26 -14.01
N ILE A 281 6.16 20.40 -13.45
CA ILE A 281 6.44 19.67 -12.21
C ILE A 281 7.65 18.74 -12.40
N LEU A 282 7.71 18.02 -13.52
CA LEU A 282 8.86 17.16 -13.86
C LEU A 282 10.17 17.96 -13.94
N LEU A 283 10.15 19.15 -14.54
CA LEU A 283 11.31 20.04 -14.57
C LEU A 283 11.71 20.51 -13.18
N LEU A 284 10.75 20.83 -12.31
CA LEU A 284 11.01 21.17 -10.91
C LEU A 284 11.61 19.98 -10.14
N GLU A 285 11.13 18.76 -10.37
CA GLU A 285 11.69 17.53 -9.79
C GLU A 285 13.13 17.29 -10.26
N ILE A 286 13.41 17.47 -11.55
CA ILE A 286 14.77 17.38 -12.10
C ILE A 286 15.68 18.42 -11.42
N CYS A 287 15.23 19.67 -11.33
CA CYS A 287 15.96 20.73 -10.61
C CYS A 287 16.21 20.34 -9.15
N PHE A 288 15.20 19.82 -8.46
CA PHE A 288 15.30 19.35 -7.07
C PHE A 288 16.38 18.26 -6.91
N TYR A 289 16.42 17.26 -7.80
CA TYR A 289 17.46 16.23 -7.78
C TYR A 289 18.85 16.81 -8.05
N LEU A 290 18.98 17.77 -8.99
CA LEU A 290 20.25 18.48 -9.21
C LEU A 290 20.73 19.21 -7.95
N PHE A 291 19.82 19.86 -7.22
CA PHE A 291 20.14 20.47 -5.92
C PHE A 291 20.60 19.43 -4.90
N ILE A 292 19.92 18.28 -4.79
CA ILE A 292 20.34 17.19 -3.91
C ILE A 292 21.77 16.72 -4.26
N PHE A 293 22.05 16.47 -5.55
CA PHE A 293 23.38 16.03 -5.97
C PHE A 293 24.45 17.09 -5.71
N TYR A 294 24.14 18.36 -5.93
CA TYR A 294 25.02 19.46 -5.59
C TYR A 294 25.36 19.48 -4.09
N TYR A 295 24.36 19.40 -3.21
CA TYR A 295 24.59 19.40 -1.76
C TYR A 295 25.33 18.14 -1.29
N LEU A 296 24.98 16.96 -1.82
CA LEU A 296 25.71 15.72 -1.51
C LEU A 296 27.19 15.81 -1.93
N PHE A 297 27.47 16.41 -3.08
CA PHE A 297 28.83 16.63 -3.56
C PHE A 297 29.60 17.59 -2.65
N VAL A 298 28.99 18.73 -2.27
CA VAL A 298 29.57 19.71 -1.33
C VAL A 298 29.89 19.04 0.02
N ILE A 299 28.91 18.34 0.60
CA ILE A 299 29.08 17.63 1.87
C ILE A 299 30.19 16.59 1.78
N PHE A 300 30.26 15.84 0.67
CA PHE A 300 31.31 14.85 0.47
C PHE A 300 32.72 15.47 0.45
N LEU A 301 32.89 16.62 -0.23
CA LEU A 301 34.16 17.35 -0.25
C LEU A 301 34.54 17.89 1.13
N GLU A 302 33.58 18.44 1.87
CA GLU A 302 33.80 18.96 3.23
C GLU A 302 34.23 17.86 4.21
N VAL A 303 33.48 16.76 4.24
CA VAL A 303 33.80 15.60 5.10
C VAL A 303 35.15 15.01 4.72
N GLY A 304 35.46 14.92 3.42
CA GLY A 304 36.78 14.49 2.94
C GLY A 304 37.90 15.40 3.47
N SER A 305 37.73 16.72 3.37
CA SER A 305 38.71 17.70 3.87
C SER A 305 38.96 17.57 5.37
N ILE A 306 37.90 17.43 6.18
CA ILE A 306 37.98 17.25 7.64
C ILE A 306 38.65 15.91 8.00
N TYR A 307 38.31 14.83 7.28
CA TYR A 307 38.92 13.53 7.52
C TYR A 307 40.44 13.54 7.24
N PHE A 308 40.86 14.17 6.13
CA PHE A 308 42.27 14.29 5.79
C PHE A 308 43.05 15.25 6.70
N SER A 309 42.40 16.24 7.32
CA SER A 309 43.05 17.11 8.30
C SER A 309 43.31 16.39 9.62
N HIS A 310 42.40 15.51 10.06
CA HIS A 310 42.59 14.68 11.25
C HIS A 310 43.66 13.59 11.09
N LEU A 311 43.84 13.03 9.89
CA LEU A 311 44.89 12.03 9.61
C LEU A 311 46.32 12.61 9.54
N LYS A 312 46.46 13.93 9.47
CA LYS A 312 47.77 14.61 9.44
C LYS A 312 48.32 14.92 10.84
N HIS A 313 47.57 14.62 11.89
CA HIS A 313 48.00 14.68 13.29
C HIS A 313 48.16 13.26 13.87
#